data_AF-A0A853I667-F1
#
_entry.id   AF-A0A853I667-F1
#
_cell.length_a   1.000
_cell.length_b   1.000
_cell.length_c   1.000
_cell.angle_alpha   90.00
_cell.angle_beta   90.00
_cell.angle_gamma   90.00
#
_symmetry.space_group_name_H-M   'P 1'
#
loop_
_entity.id
_entity.type
_entity.pdbx_description
1 polymer ?
#
loop_
_entity_poly.entity_id
_entity_poly.type
_entity_poly.pdbx_seq_one_letter_code
_entity_poly.pdbx_strand_id
1 'polypeptide(L)' 'MFISNDHLRRYQFKSLLDLVNLIKFTLVRWKMNSQQRRQLAKLPHYLLKDIGVTELEQQREVSKPFWQH' A
#
# COMPACT_ATOMS: atom_id res chain seq x y z
N MET A 1 -7.26 47.02 19.56
CA MET A 1 -6.29 47.15 18.45
C MET A 1 -5.26 46.03 18.62
N PHE A 2 -5.21 45.13 17.64
CA PHE A 2 -4.30 43.99 17.40
C PHE A 2 -4.26 42.83 18.42
N ILE A 3 -5.09 41.82 18.10
CA ILE A 3 -4.86 40.41 18.39
C ILE A 3 -3.56 40.00 17.69
N SER A 4 -2.50 39.67 18.43
CA SER A 4 -1.30 39.06 17.85
C SER A 4 -1.59 37.61 17.49
N ASN A 5 -1.78 37.39 16.19
CA ASN A 5 -1.95 36.10 15.53
C ASN A 5 -0.62 35.32 15.48
N ASP A 6 -0.08 34.90 16.63
CA ASP A 6 1.13 34.06 16.69
C ASP A 6 0.83 32.55 16.66
N HIS A 7 -0.33 32.14 16.13
CA HIS A 7 -0.68 30.72 15.95
C HIS A 7 -0.15 30.09 14.66
N LEU A 8 0.53 30.85 13.79
CA LEU A 8 0.92 30.41 12.46
C LEU A 8 2.43 30.24 12.29
N ARG A 9 3.11 29.45 13.13
CA ARG A 9 4.47 28.98 12.78
C ARG A 9 5.03 27.79 13.56
N ARG A 10 4.25 26.71 13.71
CA ARG A 10 4.84 25.40 14.07
C ARG A 10 4.35 24.29 13.14
N TYR A 11 4.50 24.52 11.84
CA TYR A 11 4.82 23.42 10.93
C TYR A 11 6.25 22.98 11.29
N GLN A 12 6.35 22.07 12.27
CA GLN A 12 7.60 21.43 12.60
C GLN A 12 8.08 20.69 11.35
N PHE A 13 9.30 20.97 10.91
CA PHE A 13 9.95 20.27 9.82
C PHE A 13 9.89 18.76 10.08
N LYS A 14 9.00 18.06 9.38
CA LYS A 14 8.97 16.60 9.41
C LYS A 14 10.29 16.11 8.81
N SER A 15 11.08 15.52 9.69
CA SER A 15 12.49 15.23 9.49
C SER A 15 12.70 14.26 8.32
N LEU A 16 13.91 14.23 7.75
CA LEU A 16 14.30 13.23 6.74
C LEU A 16 13.98 11.79 7.18
N LEU A 17 13.95 11.53 8.50
CA LEU A 17 13.54 10.24 9.06
C LEU A 17 12.08 9.90 8.73
N ASP A 18 11.18 10.87 8.69
CA ASP A 18 9.77 10.66 8.33
C ASP A 18 9.64 10.25 6.86
N LEU A 19 10.43 10.85 5.98
CA LEU A 19 10.51 10.46 4.57
C LEU A 19 11.08 9.04 4.42
N VAL A 20 12.15 8.72 5.15
CA VAL A 20 12.73 7.36 5.15
C VAL A 20 11.72 6.34 5.68
N ASN A 21 10.96 6.69 6.73
CA ASN A 21 9.92 5.82 7.29
C ASN A 21 8.76 5.63 6.30
N LEU A 22 8.33 6.68 5.60
CA LEU A 22 7.30 6.58 4.56
C LEU A 22 7.76 5.69 3.40
N ILE A 23 9.00 5.88 2.92
CA ILE A 23 9.59 5.06 1.87
C ILE A 23 9.68 3.60 2.34
N LYS A 24 10.19 3.34 3.55
CA LYS A 24 10.24 1.99 4.12
C LYS A 24 8.86 1.35 4.21
N PHE A 25 7.87 2.07 4.72
CA PHE A 25 6.50 1.57 4.83
C PHE A 25 5.93 1.18 3.46
N THR A 26 6.09 2.07 2.47
CA THR A 26 5.65 1.82 1.09
C THR A 26 6.35 0.59 0.49
N LEU A 27 7.66 0.45 0.67
CA LEU A 27 8.42 -0.71 0.19
C LEU A 27 7.98 -2.02 0.85
N VAL A 28 7.76 -2.02 2.16
CA VAL A 28 7.24 -3.19 2.90
C VAL A 28 5.85 -3.57 2.39
N ARG A 29 4.99 -2.58 2.16
CA ARG A 29 3.65 -2.78 1.62
C ARG A 29 3.69 -3.39 0.21
N TRP A 30 4.55 -2.89 -0.67
CA TRP A 30 4.75 -3.46 -2.01
C TRP A 30 5.29 -4.90 -1.95
N LYS A 31 6.21 -5.19 -1.03
CA LYS A 31 6.72 -6.56 -0.83
C LYS A 31 5.60 -7.50 -0.40
N MET A 32 4.79 -7.10 0.59
CA MET A 32 3.66 -7.89 1.09
C MET A 32 2.63 -8.16 -0.01
N ASN A 33 2.25 -7.13 -0.76
CA ASN A 33 1.35 -7.26 -1.89
C ASN A 33 1.89 -8.21 -2.97
N SER A 34 3.18 -8.09 -3.30
CA SER A 34 3.82 -8.97 -4.29
C SER A 34 3.80 -10.43 -3.83
N GLN A 35 4.06 -10.68 -2.53
CA GLN A 35 3.97 -12.02 -1.95
C GLN A 35 2.55 -12.56 -1.98
N GLN A 36 1.56 -11.76 -1.61
CA GLN A 36 0.13 -12.14 -1.64
C GLN A 36 -0.33 -12.44 -3.07
N ARG A 37 0.04 -11.62 -4.07
CA ARG A 37 -0.28 -11.87 -5.48
C ARG A 37 0.38 -13.15 -6.00
N ARG A 38 1.62 -13.43 -5.59
CA ARG A 38 2.29 -14.72 -5.91
C ARG A 38 1.60 -15.91 -5.26
N GLN A 39 1.12 -15.78 -4.04
CA GLN A 39 0.34 -16.82 -3.38
C GLN A 39 -1.02 -17.04 -4.06
N LEU A 40 -1.70 -15.95 -4.44
CA LEU A 40 -2.95 -15.98 -5.20
C LEU A 40 -2.75 -16.60 -6.59
N ALA A 41 -1.63 -16.31 -7.28
CA ALA A 41 -1.28 -16.91 -8.55
C ALA A 41 -1.02 -18.43 -8.46
N LYS A 42 -0.52 -18.89 -7.30
CA LYS A 42 -0.26 -20.32 -7.02
C LYS A 42 -1.46 -21.04 -6.42
N LEU A 43 -2.53 -20.33 -6.09
CA LEU A 43 -3.70 -20.91 -5.44
C LEU A 43 -4.44 -21.80 -6.44
N PRO A 44 -4.74 -23.06 -6.10
CA PRO A 44 -5.43 -23.96 -7.01
C PRO A 44 -6.90 -23.57 -7.18
N HIS A 45 -7.44 -23.85 -8.36
CA HIS A 45 -8.79 -23.50 -8.80
C HIS A 45 -9.92 -23.78 -7.82
N TYR A 46 -9.88 -24.93 -7.17
CA TYR A 46 -10.94 -25.34 -6.24
C TYR A 46 -11.00 -24.42 -5.01
N LEU A 47 -9.85 -23.91 -4.58
CA LEU A 47 -9.73 -22.96 -3.47
C LEU A 47 -10.19 -21.55 -3.87
N LEU A 48 -9.93 -21.15 -5.12
CA LEU A 48 -10.47 -19.90 -5.68
C LEU A 48 -12.01 -19.90 -5.67
N LYS A 49 -12.62 -21.04 -6.07
CA LYS A 49 -14.08 -21.21 -6.02
C LYS A 49 -14.64 -21.15 -4.59
N ASP A 50 -13.94 -21.72 -3.62
CA ASP A 50 -14.36 -21.71 -2.21
C ASP A 50 -14.39 -20.30 -1.60
N ILE A 51 -13.43 -19.45 -1.98
CA ILE A 51 -13.39 -18.03 -1.56
C ILE A 51 -14.20 -17.10 -2.49
N GLY A 52 -14.94 -17.65 -3.46
CA GLY A 52 -15.77 -16.89 -4.40
C GLY A 52 -14.99 -16.03 -5.41
N VAL A 53 -13.69 -16.29 -5.60
CA VAL A 53 -12.83 -15.55 -6.56
C VAL A 53 -12.83 -16.29 -7.90
N THR A 54 -13.13 -15.57 -8.97
CA THR A 54 -13.06 -16.13 -10.33
C THR A 54 -11.62 -16.08 -10.87
N GLU A 55 -11.30 -16.96 -11.83
CA GLU A 55 -9.99 -16.93 -12.52
C GLU A 55 -9.69 -15.59 -13.16
N LEU A 56 -10.72 -14.94 -13.72
CA LEU A 56 -10.56 -13.64 -14.36
C LEU A 56 -10.15 -12.58 -13.33
N GLU A 57 -10.75 -12.63 -12.14
CA GLU A 57 -10.42 -11.75 -11.02
C GLU A 57 -9.00 -12.02 -10.50
N GLN A 58 -8.62 -13.30 -10.39
CA GLN A 58 -7.27 -13.72 -10.03
C GLN A 58 -6.23 -13.19 -11.02
N GLN A 59 -6.45 -13.35 -12.32
CA GLN A 59 -5.55 -12.86 -13.36
C GLN A 59 -5.47 -11.33 -13.38
N ARG A 60 -6.60 -10.63 -13.18
CA ARG A 60 -6.63 -9.17 -13.01
C ARG A 60 -5.80 -8.72 -11.80
N GLU A 61 -5.93 -9.37 -10.66
CA GLU A 61 -5.14 -9.03 -9.46
C GLU A 61 -3.65 -9.33 -9.61
N VAL A 62 -3.30 -10.45 -10.26
CA VAL A 62 -1.90 -10.84 -10.49
C VAL A 62 -1.22 -9.94 -11.54
N SER A 63 -1.97 -9.47 -12.54
CA SER A 63 -1.45 -8.58 -13.60
C SER A 63 -1.26 -7.13 -13.18
N LYS A 64 -1.81 -6.71 -12.04
CA LYS A 64 -1.60 -5.35 -11.53
C LYS A 64 -0.10 -5.07 -11.30
N PRO A 65 0.41 -3.89 -11.70
CA PRO A 65 1.78 -3.48 -11.42
C PRO A 65 2.10 -3.50 -9.92
N PHE A 66 3.37 -3.71 -9.56
CA PHE A 66 3.79 -3.81 -8.16
C PHE A 66 3.56 -2.52 -7.36
N TRP A 67 3.55 -1.37 -8.04
CA TRP A 67 3.31 -0.06 -7.42
C TRP A 67 1.83 0.29 -7.29
N GLN A 68 0.95 -0.47 -7.93
CA GLN A 68 -0.48 -0.18 -7.97
C GLN A 68 -1.22 -1.04 -6.95
N HIS A 69 -1.84 -0.36 -5.98
CA HIS A 69 -2.77 -0.92 -5.01
C HIS A 69 -4.13 -1.18 -5.66
#